data_AF-A0ABD6EDL8-F1
#
_entry.id   AF-A0ABD6EDL8-F1
#
_cell.length_a   1.000
_cell.length_b   1.000
_cell.length_c   1.000
_cell.angle_alpha   90.00
_cell.angle_beta   90.00
_cell.angle_gamma   90.00
#
_symmetry.space_group_name_H-M   'P 1'
#
loop_
_entity.id
_entity.type
_entity.pdbx_description
1 polymer ?
#
loop_
_entity_poly.entity_id
_entity_poly.type
_entity_poly.pdbx_seq_one_letter_code
_entity_poly.pdbx_strand_id
1 'polypeptide(L)'
;MSISVPDPDELMESHVVDEPNDDFDLNNANDMDEDFGPSNAVLLPNASVEEDAHDSNSEQQTTHLVNTVPIDLDSLSQNYTGYALMNRLIFIADTCPPLQKDAILMLINYVVQNTMNVSMYVNAFSRLDSLRNSGQISSSRAGCAETNSGSANPPASVPNIGMHSQCDSQWIESTMAKAQAHLDVLLTEFKLQKDDGVKESTRRALDDLFQHRVQMGHLQDALKLFGKGMREYCTSPKHIIQMLLNWVEVAIHAGQWFDLGPLCGQIEHAIGNHQEICF
;
A
#
# COMPACT_ATOMS: atom_id res chain seq x y z
N MET A 1 -34.10 -23.60 -68.40
CA MET A 1 -34.27 -23.63 -66.93
C MET A 1 -33.10 -24.43 -66.39
N SER A 2 -32.00 -23.73 -66.11
CA SER A 2 -30.77 -24.30 -65.56
C SER A 2 -30.98 -24.51 -64.06
N ILE A 3 -31.07 -25.77 -63.67
CA ILE A 3 -31.15 -26.21 -62.27
C ILE A 3 -29.77 -25.95 -61.62
N SER A 4 -29.76 -25.15 -60.55
CA SER A 4 -28.57 -24.92 -59.73
C SER A 4 -28.25 -26.18 -58.94
N VAL A 5 -27.00 -26.61 -59.01
CA VAL A 5 -26.41 -27.68 -58.20
C VAL A 5 -26.02 -27.07 -56.84
N PRO A 6 -26.46 -27.63 -55.70
CA PRO A 6 -26.07 -27.14 -54.38
C PRO A 6 -24.59 -27.37 -54.08
N ASP A 7 -23.98 -26.42 -53.35
CA ASP A 7 -22.58 -26.42 -52.91
C ASP A 7 -22.24 -27.64 -52.01
N PRO A 8 -21.04 -28.22 -52.10
CA PRO A 8 -20.69 -29.50 -51.47
C PRO A 8 -20.18 -29.39 -50.03
N ASP A 9 -20.37 -28.26 -49.35
CA ASP A 9 -19.85 -28.04 -47.98
C ASP A 9 -20.87 -28.39 -46.87
N GLU A 10 -21.98 -29.04 -47.21
CA GLU A 10 -23.07 -29.33 -46.26
C GLU A 10 -23.06 -30.75 -45.66
N LEU A 11 -21.94 -31.48 -45.70
CA LEU A 11 -21.82 -32.78 -45.01
C LEU A 11 -20.43 -32.97 -44.39
N MET A 12 -20.44 -33.24 -43.07
CA MET A 12 -19.35 -33.61 -42.15
C MET A 12 -18.74 -32.38 -41.45
N GLU A 13 -18.87 -32.17 -40.13
CA GLU A 13 -18.64 -33.15 -39.08
C GLU A 13 -19.22 -32.67 -37.74
N SER A 14 -19.85 -33.60 -37.03
CA SER A 14 -20.30 -33.48 -35.65
C SER A 14 -19.11 -33.57 -34.68
N HIS A 15 -18.87 -32.54 -33.86
CA HIS A 15 -18.44 -32.78 -32.49
C HIS A 15 -18.79 -31.62 -31.55
N VAL A 16 -19.50 -32.01 -30.50
CA VAL A 16 -19.84 -31.23 -29.31
C VAL A 16 -18.56 -30.74 -28.64
N VAL A 17 -18.45 -29.43 -28.43
CA VAL A 17 -17.56 -28.87 -27.40
C VAL A 17 -18.38 -27.84 -26.65
N ASP A 18 -18.92 -28.27 -25.51
CA ASP A 18 -19.39 -27.38 -24.46
C ASP A 18 -18.19 -26.58 -23.93
N GLU A 19 -18.23 -25.26 -24.07
CA GLU A 19 -17.38 -24.36 -23.27
C GLU A 19 -18.07 -24.15 -21.92
N PRO A 20 -17.47 -24.52 -20.77
CA PRO A 20 -17.98 -24.07 -19.49
C PRO A 20 -17.53 -22.62 -19.25
N ASN A 21 -18.51 -21.72 -19.21
CA ASN A 21 -18.41 -20.47 -18.47
C ASN A 21 -18.09 -20.81 -17.01
N ASP A 22 -16.89 -20.48 -16.55
CA ASP A 22 -16.52 -20.48 -15.12
C ASP A 22 -17.15 -19.25 -14.42
N ASP A 23 -18.49 -19.21 -14.38
CA ASP A 23 -19.23 -18.44 -13.37
C ASP A 23 -19.15 -19.24 -12.06
N PHE A 24 -18.09 -19.01 -11.28
CA PHE A 24 -17.98 -19.51 -9.91
C PHE A 24 -18.89 -18.68 -8.98
N ASP A 25 -20.19 -18.90 -9.11
CA ASP A 25 -21.19 -18.52 -8.12
C ASP A 25 -21.08 -19.48 -6.92
N LEU A 26 -20.20 -19.14 -5.98
CA LEU A 26 -20.20 -19.73 -4.63
C LEU A 26 -20.85 -18.78 -3.63
N ASN A 27 -22.03 -18.28 -3.97
CA ASN A 27 -23.01 -17.84 -2.99
C ASN A 27 -23.92 -19.03 -2.68
N ASN A 28 -23.56 -19.86 -1.71
CA ASN A 28 -24.45 -20.52 -0.75
C ASN A 28 -23.73 -21.71 -0.09
N ALA A 29 -22.94 -21.43 0.94
CA ALA A 29 -22.55 -22.42 1.94
C ALA A 29 -22.74 -21.81 3.33
N ASN A 30 -23.96 -21.35 3.57
CA ASN A 30 -24.44 -21.01 4.90
C ASN A 30 -25.30 -22.19 5.39
N ASP A 31 -24.66 -23.32 5.67
CA ASP A 31 -25.35 -24.44 6.31
C ASP A 31 -24.39 -25.20 7.23
N MET A 32 -24.82 -25.27 8.51
CA MET A 32 -24.35 -26.10 9.62
C MET A 32 -23.22 -25.54 10.50
N ASP A 33 -23.63 -24.76 11.51
CA ASP A 33 -23.42 -25.08 12.94
C ASP A 33 -24.39 -24.23 13.80
N GLU A 34 -25.49 -24.86 14.25
CA GLU A 34 -26.57 -24.27 15.07
C GLU A 34 -26.15 -24.08 16.55
N ASP A 35 -25.22 -23.17 16.86
CA ASP A 35 -25.01 -22.75 18.27
C ASP A 35 -24.79 -21.24 18.47
N PHE A 36 -24.95 -20.43 17.42
CA PHE A 36 -25.02 -18.98 17.54
C PHE A 36 -26.29 -18.47 16.84
N GLY A 37 -27.27 -18.04 17.64
CA GLY A 37 -28.48 -17.36 17.18
C GLY A 37 -28.19 -16.09 16.37
N PRO A 38 -29.20 -15.50 15.72
CA PRO A 38 -29.05 -14.66 14.54
C PRO A 38 -28.31 -13.36 14.89
N SER A 39 -27.01 -13.35 14.66
CA SER A 39 -26.23 -12.12 14.66
C SER A 39 -26.57 -11.38 13.37
N ASN A 40 -27.09 -10.17 13.52
CA ASN A 40 -27.25 -9.20 12.45
C ASN A 40 -26.10 -9.30 11.45
N ALA A 41 -26.45 -9.50 10.18
CA ALA A 41 -25.55 -9.30 9.06
C ALA A 41 -25.00 -7.86 9.16
N VAL A 42 -23.82 -7.71 9.76
CA VAL A 42 -23.02 -6.51 9.57
C VAL A 42 -22.47 -6.64 8.17
N LEU A 43 -23.18 -6.01 7.23
CA LEU A 43 -22.70 -5.72 5.89
C LEU A 43 -21.29 -5.12 6.02
N LEU A 44 -20.27 -5.91 5.72
CA LEU A 44 -18.98 -5.37 5.34
C LEU A 44 -19.24 -4.49 4.10
N PRO A 45 -18.68 -3.27 4.00
CA PRO A 45 -18.87 -2.45 2.82
C PRO A 45 -18.39 -3.23 1.60
N ASN A 46 -19.35 -3.64 0.77
CA ASN A 46 -19.10 -4.29 -0.50
C ASN A 46 -18.46 -3.21 -1.39
N ALA A 47 -17.25 -3.46 -1.89
CA ALA A 47 -16.56 -2.55 -2.79
C ALA A 47 -17.16 -2.61 -4.21
N SER A 48 -18.45 -2.31 -4.32
CA SER A 48 -19.15 -2.05 -5.57
C SER A 48 -19.30 -0.55 -5.70
N VAL A 49 -18.44 0.05 -6.51
CA VAL A 49 -18.50 1.46 -6.88
C VAL A 49 -19.73 1.67 -7.76
N GLU A 50 -20.83 2.13 -7.18
CA GLU A 50 -21.87 2.85 -7.93
C GLU A 50 -21.53 4.35 -7.85
N GLU A 51 -21.22 4.95 -8.99
CA GLU A 51 -20.94 6.38 -9.14
C GLU A 51 -22.22 7.19 -8.90
N ASP A 52 -22.45 7.60 -7.65
CA ASP A 52 -23.41 8.66 -7.35
C ASP A 52 -22.69 10.01 -7.27
N ALA A 53 -23.09 10.90 -8.18
CA ALA A 53 -22.58 12.25 -8.34
C ALA A 53 -22.90 13.12 -7.11
N HIS A 54 -21.94 13.27 -6.19
CA HIS A 54 -22.02 14.23 -5.10
C HIS A 54 -21.07 15.43 -5.30
N ASP A 55 -21.71 16.53 -5.65
CA ASP A 55 -21.28 17.92 -5.57
C ASP A 55 -20.43 18.16 -4.30
N SER A 56 -19.12 18.37 -4.48
CA SER A 56 -18.17 18.60 -3.39
C SER A 56 -17.48 19.94 -3.59
N ASN A 57 -18.11 20.96 -3.02
CA ASN A 57 -17.55 22.27 -2.74
C ASN A 57 -16.14 22.10 -2.17
N SER A 58 -15.12 22.45 -2.97
CA SER A 58 -13.72 22.33 -2.61
C SER A 58 -13.42 23.41 -1.56
N GLU A 59 -13.54 23.07 -0.28
CA GLU A 59 -12.98 23.89 0.79
C GLU A 59 -11.48 24.03 0.49
N GLN A 60 -11.09 25.20 -0.01
CA GLN A 60 -9.69 25.55 -0.23
C GLN A 60 -9.01 25.54 1.14
N GLN A 61 -8.38 24.41 1.48
CA GLN A 61 -7.58 24.26 2.67
C GLN A 61 -6.37 25.20 2.52
N THR A 62 -6.51 26.42 3.04
CA THR A 62 -5.45 27.42 3.01
C THR A 62 -4.26 26.89 3.80
N THR A 63 -3.19 26.51 3.11
CA THR A 63 -1.95 26.04 3.73
C THR A 63 -1.31 27.19 4.50
N HIS A 64 -1.49 27.18 5.82
CA HIS A 64 -0.88 28.18 6.69
C HIS A 64 0.64 27.94 6.76
N LEU A 65 1.41 28.79 6.09
CA LEU A 65 2.88 28.69 6.06
C LEU A 65 3.49 29.13 7.40
N VAL A 66 4.38 28.30 7.93
CA VAL A 66 5.11 28.54 9.18
C VAL A 66 6.57 28.90 8.84
N ASN A 67 6.93 30.17 9.01
CA ASN A 67 8.27 30.70 8.67
C ASN A 67 9.30 30.60 9.80
N THR A 68 9.00 29.85 10.86
CA THR A 68 9.91 29.60 11.99
C THR A 68 10.43 28.16 11.94
N VAL A 69 11.41 27.81 12.78
CA VAL A 69 11.84 26.41 13.00
C VAL A 69 11.29 25.95 14.35
N PRO A 70 10.05 25.41 14.41
CA PRO A 70 9.42 25.10 15.69
C PRO A 70 9.71 23.67 16.16
N ILE A 71 10.23 22.81 15.29
CA ILE A 71 10.31 21.35 15.48
C ILE A 71 11.72 20.88 15.17
N ASP A 72 12.21 19.95 15.98
CA ASP A 72 13.42 19.17 15.74
C ASP A 72 13.08 17.90 14.94
N LEU A 73 13.66 17.76 13.75
CA LEU A 73 13.42 16.63 12.85
C LEU A 73 14.04 15.32 13.39
N ASP A 74 15.15 15.40 14.11
CA ASP A 74 15.81 14.20 14.63
C ASP A 74 14.97 13.56 15.74
N SER A 75 14.46 14.38 16.67
CA SER A 75 13.48 13.92 17.67
C SER A 75 12.22 13.34 17.01
N LEU A 76 11.74 13.91 15.91
CA LEU A 76 10.59 13.38 15.18
C LEU A 76 10.87 11.97 14.64
N SER A 77 12.04 11.76 14.04
CA SER A 77 12.45 10.47 13.47
C SER A 77 12.62 9.36 14.51
N GLN A 78 12.90 9.71 15.76
CA GLN A 78 13.01 8.77 16.87
C GLN A 78 11.65 8.34 17.44
N ASN A 79 10.65 9.21 17.33
CA ASN A 79 9.33 9.00 17.93
C ASN A 79 8.30 8.38 16.97
N TYR A 80 8.53 8.46 15.66
CA TYR A 80 7.61 7.96 14.65
C TYR A 80 8.33 7.09 13.63
N THR A 81 7.64 6.08 13.12
CA THR A 81 8.15 5.17 12.08
C THR A 81 7.08 4.94 11.00
N GLY A 82 7.44 4.23 9.94
CA GLY A 82 6.54 3.85 8.85
C GLY A 82 5.87 5.06 8.19
N TYR A 83 4.61 4.88 7.80
CA TYR A 83 3.81 5.93 7.17
C TYR A 83 3.55 7.12 8.09
N ALA A 84 3.51 6.91 9.40
CA ALA A 84 3.34 8.00 10.36
C ALA A 84 4.49 9.03 10.27
N LEU A 85 5.74 8.56 10.17
CA LEU A 85 6.89 9.45 9.97
C LEU A 85 6.87 10.06 8.57
N MET A 86 6.68 9.24 7.53
CA MET A 86 6.68 9.72 6.14
C MET A 86 5.65 10.83 5.91
N ASN A 87 4.40 10.63 6.34
CA ASN A 87 3.33 11.62 6.18
C ASN A 87 3.61 12.92 6.96
N ARG A 88 4.24 12.83 8.13
CA ARG A 88 4.65 14.02 8.91
C ARG A 88 5.77 14.79 8.23
N LEU A 89 6.78 14.10 7.68
CA LEU A 89 7.86 14.76 6.94
C LEU A 89 7.34 15.46 5.68
N ILE A 90 6.38 14.85 4.97
CA ILE A 90 5.70 15.48 3.84
C ILE A 90 4.95 16.74 4.29
N PHE A 91 4.18 16.65 5.37
CA PHE A 91 3.44 17.79 5.90
C PHE A 91 4.36 18.93 6.32
N ILE A 92 5.48 18.65 6.99
CA ILE A 92 6.48 19.66 7.37
C ILE A 92 7.10 20.27 6.12
N ALA A 93 7.42 19.46 5.11
CA ALA A 93 7.94 19.96 3.85
C ALA A 93 6.97 20.91 3.12
N ASP A 94 5.66 20.71 3.27
CA ASP A 94 4.64 21.56 2.64
C ASP A 94 4.28 22.81 3.44
N THR A 95 4.48 22.79 4.76
CA THR A 95 4.02 23.86 5.65
C THR A 95 5.14 24.72 6.21
N CYS A 96 6.38 24.23 6.24
CA CYS A 96 7.51 24.88 6.88
C CYS A 96 8.66 25.10 5.88
N PRO A 97 8.66 26.21 5.12
CA PRO A 97 9.74 26.54 4.18
C PRO A 97 11.17 26.43 4.76
N PRO A 98 11.47 26.89 6.00
CA PRO A 98 12.84 26.80 6.51
C PRO A 98 13.30 25.37 6.80
N LEU A 99 12.38 24.43 7.07
CA LEU A 99 12.70 23.00 7.28
C LEU A 99 12.47 22.14 6.03
N GLN A 100 11.93 22.72 4.96
CA GLN A 100 11.43 21.97 3.81
C GLN A 100 12.49 21.05 3.19
N LYS A 101 13.70 21.59 2.94
CA LYS A 101 14.79 20.82 2.35
C LYS A 101 15.19 19.63 3.23
N ASP A 102 15.42 19.88 4.52
CA ASP A 102 15.91 18.86 5.45
C ASP A 102 14.86 17.76 5.67
N ALA A 103 13.58 18.13 5.74
CA ALA A 103 12.47 17.18 5.82
C ALA A 103 12.39 16.26 4.58
N ILE A 104 12.57 16.82 3.37
CA ILE A 104 12.58 16.03 2.12
C ILE A 104 13.79 15.08 2.09
N LEU A 105 14.98 15.55 2.48
CA LEU A 105 16.18 14.71 2.50
C LEU A 105 16.06 13.57 3.51
N MET A 106 15.50 13.86 4.69
CA MET A 106 15.19 12.84 5.71
C MET A 106 14.17 11.82 5.19
N LEU A 107 13.13 12.27 4.48
CA LEU A 107 12.13 11.39 3.86
C LEU A 107 12.78 10.45 2.83
N ILE A 108 13.59 10.98 1.91
CA ILE A 108 14.29 10.19 0.89
C ILE A 108 15.16 9.12 1.56
N ASN A 109 15.94 9.51 2.57
CA ASN A 109 16.82 8.60 3.30
C ASN A 109 16.01 7.48 3.99
N TYR A 110 14.91 7.86 4.65
CA TYR A 110 14.04 6.94 5.35
C TYR A 110 13.41 5.91 4.40
N VAL A 111 12.86 6.37 3.26
CA VAL A 111 12.22 5.50 2.25
C VAL A 111 13.20 4.47 1.70
N VAL A 112 14.42 4.90 1.37
CA VAL A 112 15.48 4.02 0.82
C VAL A 112 15.92 2.95 1.82
N GLN A 113 15.99 3.28 3.11
CA GLN A 113 16.49 2.36 4.14
C GLN A 113 15.42 1.41 4.69
N ASN A 114 14.16 1.84 4.73
CA ASN A 114 13.13 1.14 5.51
C ASN A 114 11.95 0.62 4.69
N THR A 115 11.85 0.96 3.40
CA THR A 115 10.66 0.65 2.60
C THR A 115 11.01 0.22 1.18
N MET A 116 10.02 -0.29 0.45
CA MET A 116 10.09 -0.53 -0.99
C MET A 116 9.16 0.43 -1.75
N ASN A 117 8.79 1.56 -1.13
CA ASN A 117 7.80 2.47 -1.65
C ASN A 117 8.42 3.43 -2.68
N VAL A 118 8.50 2.94 -3.92
CA VAL A 118 9.04 3.69 -5.07
C VAL A 118 8.21 4.95 -5.35
N SER A 119 6.88 4.89 -5.17
CA SER A 119 6.00 6.05 -5.39
C SER A 119 6.37 7.21 -4.45
N MET A 120 6.57 6.90 -3.16
CA MET A 120 7.00 7.86 -2.16
C MET A 120 8.39 8.45 -2.47
N TYR A 121 9.32 7.60 -2.91
CA TYR A 121 10.65 8.02 -3.33
C TYR A 121 10.61 9.03 -4.48
N VAL A 122 9.88 8.70 -5.55
CA VAL A 122 9.73 9.58 -6.73
C VAL A 122 9.02 10.87 -6.36
N ASN A 123 7.97 10.81 -5.53
CA ASN A 123 7.28 12.01 -5.05
C ASN A 123 8.20 12.93 -4.25
N ALA A 124 9.02 12.38 -3.35
CA ALA A 124 9.98 13.15 -2.57
C ALA A 124 11.03 13.85 -3.47
N PHE A 125 11.52 13.18 -4.51
CA PHE A 125 12.44 13.80 -5.48
C PHE A 125 11.76 14.89 -6.33
N SER A 126 10.50 14.68 -6.75
CA SER A 126 9.74 15.71 -7.46
C SER A 126 9.58 17.00 -6.64
N ARG A 127 9.37 16.86 -5.33
CA ARG A 127 9.33 17.97 -4.37
C ARG A 127 10.69 18.66 -4.24
N LEU A 128 11.77 17.88 -4.17
CA LEU A 128 13.13 18.41 -4.13
C LEU A 128 13.48 19.20 -5.39
N ASP A 129 13.09 18.71 -6.57
CA ASP A 129 13.33 19.39 -7.84
C ASP A 129 12.49 20.67 -7.98
N SER A 130 11.25 20.66 -7.47
CA SER A 130 10.43 21.87 -7.39
C SER A 130 11.09 22.96 -6.53
N LEU A 131 11.68 22.57 -5.38
CA LEU A 131 12.43 23.48 -4.51
C LEU A 131 13.67 24.07 -5.21
N ARG A 132 14.38 23.26 -6.01
CA ARG A 132 15.54 23.73 -6.80
C ARG A 132 15.14 24.76 -7.84
N ASN A 133 14.06 24.48 -8.56
CA ASN A 133 13.55 25.35 -9.63
C ASN A 133 12.97 26.67 -9.10
N SER A 134 12.48 26.69 -7.85
CA SER A 134 12.01 27.90 -7.15
C SER A 134 13.14 28.88 -6.78
N GLY A 135 14.41 28.54 -7.05
CA GLY A 135 15.55 29.45 -6.83
C GLY A 135 15.96 29.62 -5.36
N GLN A 136 15.32 28.91 -4.43
CA GLN A 136 15.72 28.89 -3.01
C GLN A 136 17.00 28.09 -2.78
N ILE A 137 17.39 27.23 -3.73
CA ILE A 137 18.69 26.53 -3.73
C ILE A 137 19.60 27.27 -4.71
N SER A 138 20.24 28.34 -4.22
CA SER A 138 21.44 28.85 -4.90
C SER A 138 22.48 27.75 -4.85
N SER A 139 22.87 27.23 -6.01
CA SER A 139 24.04 26.39 -6.17
C SER A 139 25.22 27.10 -5.51
N SER A 140 25.60 26.70 -4.30
CA SER A 140 26.92 26.96 -3.77
C SER A 140 27.89 26.13 -4.59
N ARG A 141 28.16 26.60 -5.81
CA ARG A 141 29.35 26.27 -6.57
C ARG A 141 30.51 26.95 -5.87
N ALA A 142 30.88 26.41 -4.70
CA ALA A 142 32.17 26.65 -4.11
C ALA A 142 33.19 26.02 -5.06
N GLY A 143 33.92 26.88 -5.76
CA GLY A 143 34.89 26.47 -6.75
C GLY A 143 36.05 25.69 -6.16
N CYS A 144 36.52 24.72 -6.93
CA CYS A 144 37.92 24.35 -6.97
C CYS A 144 38.26 24.04 -8.42
N ALA A 145 38.87 25.03 -9.08
CA ALA A 145 39.59 24.82 -10.31
C ALA A 145 40.83 23.96 -10.02
N GLU A 146 40.97 22.90 -10.81
CA GLU A 146 42.17 22.17 -11.25
C GLU A 146 43.51 22.40 -10.53
N THR A 147 44.08 21.30 -10.00
CA THR A 147 45.48 20.92 -10.27
C THR A 147 45.61 19.39 -10.32
N ASN A 148 46.11 18.86 -11.44
CA ASN A 148 46.46 17.46 -11.70
C ASN A 148 47.41 16.84 -10.65
N SER A 149 47.19 15.57 -10.28
CA SER A 149 48.22 14.50 -10.28
C SER A 149 47.64 13.19 -9.71
N GLY A 150 47.94 12.06 -10.37
CA GLY A 150 47.28 10.77 -10.13
C GLY A 150 47.75 9.94 -8.93
N SER A 151 47.19 8.73 -8.90
CA SER A 151 47.56 7.52 -8.12
C SER A 151 46.67 7.16 -6.91
N ALA A 152 46.00 6.02 -7.10
CA ALA A 152 45.74 4.91 -6.18
C ALA A 152 44.72 5.03 -5.01
N ASN A 153 43.72 4.14 -5.13
CA ASN A 153 42.89 3.46 -4.12
C ASN A 153 41.72 4.23 -3.46
N PRO A 154 40.48 3.73 -3.57
CA PRO A 154 39.35 4.19 -2.75
C PRO A 154 39.28 3.39 -1.44
N PRO A 155 39.17 4.02 -0.25
CA PRO A 155 38.70 3.33 0.93
C PRO A 155 37.17 3.50 1.08
N ALA A 156 36.51 2.35 1.20
CA ALA A 156 35.27 2.06 1.91
C ALA A 156 34.27 3.20 2.24
N SER A 157 33.13 3.15 1.56
CA SER A 157 31.76 3.30 2.08
C SER A 157 31.59 4.08 3.40
N VAL A 158 31.44 5.39 3.26
CA VAL A 158 30.64 6.24 4.16
C VAL A 158 29.55 6.85 3.27
N PRO A 159 28.24 6.77 3.61
CA PRO A 159 27.20 7.38 2.80
C PRO A 159 27.37 8.90 2.89
N ASN A 160 27.96 9.48 1.85
CA ASN A 160 28.17 10.90 1.72
C ASN A 160 26.80 11.58 1.52
N ILE A 161 26.40 12.46 2.44
CA ILE A 161 25.22 13.33 2.37
C ILE A 161 25.21 14.19 1.07
N GLY A 162 26.29 14.22 0.29
CA GLY A 162 26.36 14.80 -1.05
C GLY A 162 25.61 14.05 -2.18
N MET A 163 25.03 12.86 -1.94
CA MET A 163 24.38 12.03 -2.96
C MET A 163 22.89 12.31 -3.18
N HIS A 164 22.35 13.44 -2.74
CA HIS A 164 20.94 13.79 -3.01
C HIS A 164 20.77 14.64 -4.27
N SER A 165 21.64 14.49 -5.28
CA SER A 165 21.60 15.36 -6.46
C SER A 165 20.58 14.90 -7.50
N GLN A 166 20.27 13.61 -7.60
CA GLN A 166 19.37 13.07 -8.63
C GLN A 166 18.59 11.86 -8.12
N CYS A 167 17.39 11.67 -8.66
CA CYS A 167 16.57 10.48 -8.45
C CYS A 167 17.30 9.26 -9.04
N ASP A 168 17.57 8.23 -8.22
CA ASP A 168 18.35 7.06 -8.63
C ASP A 168 17.47 6.06 -9.39
N SER A 169 17.58 6.07 -10.73
CA SER A 169 16.85 5.13 -11.60
C SER A 169 17.21 3.67 -11.33
N GLN A 170 18.47 3.39 -10.98
CA GLN A 170 18.92 2.03 -10.71
C GLN A 170 18.31 1.50 -9.40
N TRP A 171 18.20 2.36 -8.38
CA TRP A 171 17.49 2.00 -7.15
C TRP A 171 16.01 1.73 -7.43
N ILE A 172 15.35 2.57 -8.24
CA ILE A 172 13.94 2.40 -8.62
C ILE A 172 13.73 1.04 -9.29
N GLU A 173 14.47 0.76 -10.37
CA GLU A 173 14.32 -0.47 -11.15
C GLU A 173 14.64 -1.71 -10.30
N SER A 174 15.74 -1.68 -9.53
CA SER A 174 16.13 -2.80 -8.69
C SER A 174 15.12 -3.08 -7.58
N THR A 175 14.61 -2.02 -6.93
CA THR A 175 13.65 -2.14 -5.83
C THR A 175 12.30 -2.61 -6.36
N MET A 176 11.83 -2.07 -7.48
CA MET A 176 10.58 -2.48 -8.11
C MET A 176 10.63 -3.94 -8.55
N ALA A 177 11.72 -4.36 -9.22
CA ALA A 177 11.89 -5.75 -9.65
C ALA A 177 11.93 -6.73 -8.46
N LYS A 178 12.67 -6.38 -7.39
CA LYS A 178 12.72 -7.19 -6.16
C LYS A 178 11.37 -7.25 -5.45
N ALA A 179 10.68 -6.11 -5.34
CA ALA A 179 9.37 -6.03 -4.70
C ALA A 179 8.34 -6.88 -5.45
N GLN A 180 8.33 -6.80 -6.78
CA GLN A 180 7.41 -7.58 -7.59
C GLN A 180 7.72 -9.07 -7.53
N ALA A 181 8.99 -9.47 -7.63
CA ALA A 181 9.37 -10.88 -7.51
C ALA A 181 8.98 -11.47 -6.15
N HIS A 182 9.16 -10.73 -5.06
CA HIS A 182 8.73 -11.17 -3.73
C HIS A 182 7.21 -11.27 -3.63
N LEU A 183 6.49 -10.32 -4.23
CA LEU A 183 5.04 -10.34 -4.28
C LEU A 183 4.50 -11.57 -5.02
N ASP A 184 5.11 -11.96 -6.15
CA ASP A 184 4.70 -13.13 -6.92
C ASP A 184 4.91 -14.44 -6.14
N VAL A 185 5.99 -14.51 -5.35
CA VAL A 185 6.24 -15.62 -4.42
C VAL A 185 5.15 -15.68 -3.34
N LEU A 186 4.84 -14.55 -2.69
CA LEU A 186 3.81 -14.48 -1.65
C LEU A 186 2.42 -14.83 -2.17
N LEU A 187 2.08 -14.41 -3.40
CA LEU A 187 0.79 -14.76 -4.03
C LEU A 187 0.70 -16.26 -4.33
N THR A 188 1.80 -16.87 -4.77
CA THR A 188 1.89 -18.32 -5.00
C THR A 188 1.71 -19.08 -3.70
N GLU A 189 2.42 -18.66 -2.65
CA GLU A 189 2.32 -19.26 -1.31
C GLU A 189 0.91 -19.13 -0.74
N PHE A 190 0.30 -17.95 -0.83
CA PHE A 190 -1.08 -17.74 -0.39
C PHE A 190 -2.05 -18.69 -1.10
N LYS A 191 -1.91 -18.87 -2.42
CA LYS A 191 -2.76 -19.79 -3.18
C LYS A 191 -2.59 -21.23 -2.68
N LEU A 192 -1.35 -21.69 -2.50
CA LEU A 192 -1.06 -23.00 -1.96
C LEU A 192 -1.71 -23.21 -0.59
N GLN A 193 -1.49 -22.28 0.35
CA GLN A 193 -2.06 -22.37 1.69
C GLN A 193 -3.59 -22.29 1.72
N LYS A 194 -4.19 -21.61 0.73
CA LYS A 194 -5.64 -21.57 0.56
C LYS A 194 -6.17 -22.92 0.07
N ASP A 195 -5.50 -23.54 -0.91
CA ASP A 195 -5.88 -24.84 -1.47
C ASP A 195 -5.71 -25.97 -0.43
N ASP A 196 -4.70 -25.88 0.43
CA ASP A 196 -4.48 -26.81 1.56
C ASP A 196 -5.57 -26.72 2.66
N GLY A 197 -6.32 -25.62 2.70
CA GLY A 197 -7.47 -25.43 3.62
C GLY A 197 -7.10 -25.19 5.09
N VAL A 198 -5.83 -24.96 5.42
CA VAL A 198 -5.39 -24.72 6.80
C VAL A 198 -5.53 -23.25 7.17
N LYS A 199 -6.61 -22.91 7.88
CA LYS A 199 -6.96 -21.51 8.23
C LYS A 199 -5.81 -20.68 8.78
N GLU A 200 -5.06 -21.20 9.75
CA GLU A 200 -3.96 -20.43 10.36
C GLU A 200 -2.78 -20.20 9.40
N SER A 201 -2.49 -21.15 8.51
CA SER A 201 -1.47 -20.96 7.49
C SER A 201 -1.93 -19.95 6.43
N THR A 202 -3.18 -20.04 5.97
CA THR A 202 -3.77 -19.06 5.05
C THR A 202 -3.79 -17.66 5.66
N ARG A 203 -4.14 -17.54 6.95
CA ARG A 203 -4.14 -16.27 7.69
C ARG A 203 -2.75 -15.64 7.74
N ARG A 204 -1.71 -16.43 8.02
CA ARG A 204 -0.32 -15.96 8.03
C ARG A 204 0.13 -15.50 6.63
N ALA A 205 -0.15 -16.29 5.60
CA ALA A 205 0.19 -15.93 4.22
C ALA A 205 -0.52 -14.64 3.77
N LEU A 206 -1.77 -14.41 4.20
CA LEU A 206 -2.48 -13.16 3.96
C LEU A 206 -1.87 -11.97 4.69
N ASP A 207 -1.43 -12.16 5.93
CA ASP A 207 -0.76 -11.11 6.72
C ASP A 207 0.58 -10.72 6.10
N ASP A 208 1.39 -11.70 5.65
CA ASP A 208 2.65 -11.45 4.94
C ASP A 208 2.42 -10.71 3.62
N LEU A 209 1.41 -11.12 2.85
CA LEU A 209 1.00 -10.44 1.63
C LEU A 209 0.56 -8.99 1.89
N PHE A 210 -0.23 -8.78 2.95
CA PHE A 210 -0.68 -7.45 3.37
C PHE A 210 0.51 -6.56 3.76
N GLN A 211 1.40 -7.04 4.62
CA GLN A 211 2.58 -6.28 5.05
C GLN A 211 3.46 -5.91 3.84
N HIS A 212 3.66 -6.83 2.90
CA HIS A 212 4.44 -6.56 1.69
C HIS A 212 3.77 -5.50 0.79
N ARG A 213 2.45 -5.54 0.62
CA ARG A 213 1.70 -4.50 -0.11
C ARG A 213 1.83 -3.13 0.54
N VAL A 214 1.80 -3.07 1.87
CA VAL A 214 2.02 -1.83 2.64
C VAL A 214 3.45 -1.32 2.45
N GLN A 215 4.47 -2.20 2.48
CA GLN A 215 5.87 -1.82 2.23
C GLN A 215 6.11 -1.28 0.82
N MET A 216 5.37 -1.78 -0.18
CA MET A 216 5.43 -1.32 -1.57
C MET A 216 4.79 0.05 -1.81
N GLY A 217 3.91 0.53 -0.93
CA GLY A 217 3.11 1.73 -1.21
C GLY A 217 1.71 1.47 -1.75
N HIS A 218 1.33 0.22 -1.97
CA HIS A 218 0.05 -0.15 -2.59
C HIS A 218 -1.08 -0.26 -1.55
N LEU A 219 -1.36 0.86 -0.85
CA LEU A 219 -2.32 0.89 0.26
C LEU A 219 -3.74 0.47 -0.16
N GLN A 220 -4.18 0.87 -1.35
CA GLN A 220 -5.49 0.50 -1.89
C GLN A 220 -5.63 -1.01 -2.12
N ASP A 221 -4.56 -1.67 -2.58
CA ASP A 221 -4.58 -3.12 -2.76
C ASP A 221 -4.51 -3.86 -1.43
N ALA A 222 -3.80 -3.30 -0.44
CA ALA A 222 -3.79 -3.83 0.91
C ALA A 222 -5.20 -3.78 1.54
N LEU A 223 -5.94 -2.68 1.35
CA LEU A 223 -7.32 -2.53 1.84
C LEU A 223 -8.27 -3.56 1.23
N LYS A 224 -8.12 -3.86 -0.07
CA LYS A 224 -8.92 -4.89 -0.75
C LYS A 224 -8.75 -6.28 -0.13
N LEU A 225 -7.61 -6.58 0.52
CA LEU A 225 -7.41 -7.90 1.16
C LEU A 225 -8.39 -8.13 2.32
N PHE A 226 -8.74 -7.09 3.06
CA PHE A 226 -9.72 -7.21 4.15
C PHE A 226 -11.12 -7.55 3.64
N GLY A 227 -11.52 -6.95 2.51
CA GLY A 227 -12.78 -7.29 1.82
C GLY A 227 -12.79 -8.67 1.17
N LYS A 228 -11.62 -9.26 0.89
CA LYS A 228 -11.46 -10.58 0.25
C LYS A 228 -11.45 -11.77 1.24
N GLY A 229 -12.13 -11.63 2.38
CA GLY A 229 -12.32 -12.74 3.31
C GLY A 229 -11.18 -12.96 4.29
N MET A 230 -10.29 -11.98 4.55
CA MET A 230 -9.25 -12.12 5.59
C MET A 230 -9.83 -12.47 6.98
N ARG A 231 -11.06 -12.03 7.26
CA ARG A 231 -11.82 -12.36 8.46
C ARG A 231 -12.17 -13.85 8.58
N GLU A 232 -12.39 -14.55 7.47
CA GLU A 232 -12.84 -15.96 7.46
C GLU A 232 -11.78 -16.92 8.03
N TYR A 233 -10.51 -16.51 7.94
CA TYR A 233 -9.37 -17.26 8.44
C TYR A 233 -9.03 -16.95 9.91
N CYS A 234 -9.73 -15.99 10.54
CA CYS A 234 -9.54 -15.65 11.94
C CYS A 234 -10.29 -16.62 12.86
N THR A 235 -9.54 -17.39 13.65
CA THR A 235 -10.08 -18.40 14.59
C THR A 235 -10.18 -17.94 16.05
N SER A 236 -9.62 -16.77 16.39
CA SER A 236 -9.56 -16.24 17.75
C SER A 236 -9.96 -14.77 17.77
N PRO A 237 -10.57 -14.26 18.85
CA PRO A 237 -10.81 -12.83 19.02
C PRO A 237 -9.53 -11.99 18.86
N LYS A 238 -8.37 -12.52 19.29
CA LYS A 238 -7.07 -11.86 19.10
C LYS A 238 -6.73 -11.66 17.62
N HIS A 239 -7.04 -12.64 16.77
CA HIS A 239 -6.82 -12.54 15.32
C HIS A 239 -7.70 -11.45 14.70
N ILE A 240 -8.98 -11.40 15.12
CA ILE A 240 -9.94 -10.39 14.64
C ILE A 240 -9.48 -8.99 15.05
N ILE A 241 -9.11 -8.79 16.31
CA ILE A 241 -8.63 -7.49 16.81
C ILE A 241 -7.38 -7.05 16.05
N GLN A 242 -6.40 -7.92 15.87
CA GLN A 242 -5.18 -7.60 15.12
C GLN A 242 -5.48 -7.21 13.67
N MET A 243 -6.34 -7.98 12.99
CA MET A 243 -6.76 -7.69 11.62
C MET A 243 -7.44 -6.32 11.52
N LEU A 244 -8.37 -6.01 12.44
CA LEU A 244 -9.08 -4.73 12.44
C LEU A 244 -8.15 -3.56 12.74
N LEU A 245 -7.18 -3.71 13.65
CA LEU A 245 -6.16 -2.69 13.93
C LEU A 245 -5.30 -2.40 12.70
N ASN A 246 -4.86 -3.46 11.99
CA ASN A 246 -4.11 -3.32 10.73
C ASN A 246 -4.94 -2.61 9.65
N TRP A 247 -6.25 -2.88 9.58
CA TRP A 247 -7.15 -2.19 8.65
C TRP A 247 -7.27 -0.70 8.99
N VAL A 248 -7.52 -0.37 10.26
CA VAL A 248 -7.59 1.02 10.72
C VAL A 248 -6.31 1.78 10.41
N GLU A 249 -5.14 1.19 10.68
CA GLU A 249 -3.84 1.81 10.39
C GLU A 249 -3.71 2.16 8.90
N VAL A 250 -4.00 1.22 8.01
CA VAL A 250 -3.88 1.46 6.56
C VAL A 250 -4.97 2.41 6.04
N ALA A 251 -6.19 2.34 6.58
CA ALA A 251 -7.27 3.26 6.21
C ALA A 251 -6.91 4.72 6.55
N ILE A 252 -6.28 4.96 7.71
CA ILE A 252 -5.75 6.28 8.09
C ILE A 252 -4.70 6.73 7.06
N HIS A 253 -3.77 5.86 6.69
CA HIS A 253 -2.71 6.21 5.73
C HIS A 253 -3.22 6.39 4.29
N ALA A 254 -4.31 5.72 3.92
CA ALA A 254 -4.98 5.87 2.64
C ALA A 254 -5.96 7.07 2.59
N GLY A 255 -6.23 7.73 3.74
CA GLY A 255 -7.18 8.83 3.84
C GLY A 255 -8.66 8.41 3.78
N GLN A 256 -8.96 7.13 4.04
CA GLN A 256 -10.33 6.60 4.07
C GLN A 256 -10.96 6.79 5.44
N TRP A 257 -11.31 8.04 5.76
CA TRP A 257 -11.84 8.41 7.07
C TRP A 257 -13.24 7.84 7.37
N PHE A 258 -14.04 7.60 6.32
CA PHE A 258 -15.42 7.12 6.46
C PHE A 258 -15.49 5.71 7.06
N ASP A 259 -14.51 4.86 6.76
CA ASP A 259 -14.48 3.47 7.21
C ASP A 259 -14.08 3.32 8.69
N LEU A 260 -13.45 4.36 9.28
CA LEU A 260 -12.89 4.28 10.63
C LEU A 260 -13.96 4.12 11.71
N GLY A 261 -15.09 4.82 11.62
CA GLY A 261 -16.16 4.75 12.61
C GLY A 261 -16.71 3.32 12.77
N PRO A 262 -17.17 2.69 11.67
CA PRO A 262 -17.59 1.29 11.68
C PRO A 262 -16.51 0.31 12.16
N LEU A 263 -15.25 0.51 11.76
CA LEU A 263 -14.15 -0.37 12.17
C LEU A 263 -13.86 -0.27 13.68
N CYS A 264 -13.85 0.94 14.25
CA CYS A 264 -13.67 1.13 15.69
C CYS A 264 -14.78 0.45 16.50
N GLY A 265 -16.04 0.56 16.08
CA GLY A 265 -17.16 -0.13 16.75
C GLY A 265 -17.01 -1.66 16.73
N GLN A 266 -16.49 -2.22 15.63
CA GLN A 266 -16.19 -3.65 15.55
C GLN A 266 -15.05 -4.07 16.48
N ILE A 267 -14.02 -3.23 16.63
CA ILE A 267 -12.90 -3.48 17.55
C ILE A 267 -13.39 -3.50 19.00
N GLU A 268 -14.18 -2.49 19.40
CA GLU A 268 -14.74 -2.40 20.76
C GLU A 268 -15.59 -3.63 21.10
N HIS A 269 -16.45 -4.05 20.18
CA HIS A 269 -17.25 -5.27 20.34
C HIS A 269 -16.38 -6.54 20.44
N ALA A 270 -15.36 -6.67 19.58
CA ALA A 270 -14.44 -7.81 19.62
C ALA A 270 -13.65 -7.88 20.95
N ILE A 271 -13.28 -6.73 21.51
CA ILE A 271 -12.62 -6.65 22.82
C ILE A 271 -13.59 -7.02 23.95
N GLY A 272 -14.82 -6.48 23.92
CA GLY A 272 -15.84 -6.78 24.93
C GLY A 272 -16.13 -8.27 25.04
N ASN A 273 -16.35 -8.92 23.89
CA ASN A 273 -16.61 -10.38 23.85
C ASN A 273 -15.41 -11.18 24.34
N HIS A 274 -14.17 -10.74 24.08
CA HIS A 274 -12.99 -11.44 24.59
C HIS A 274 -12.91 -11.36 26.13
N GLN A 275 -13.28 -10.23 26.73
CA GLN A 275 -13.25 -10.05 28.18
C GLN A 275 -14.29 -10.93 28.88
N GLU A 276 -15.50 -11.07 28.33
CA GLU A 276 -16.56 -11.91 28.89
C GLU A 276 -16.22 -13.42 28.86
N ILE A 277 -15.44 -13.88 27.88
CA ILE A 277 -15.04 -15.30 27.76
C ILE A 277 -13.90 -15.68 28.73
N CYS A 278 -13.19 -14.70 29.29
CA CYS A 278 -12.06 -14.93 30.19
C CYS A 278 -12.39 -14.85 31.69
N PHE A 279 -13.67 -14.67 32.06
CA PHE A 279 -14.20 -14.73 33.43
C PHE A 279 -15.14 -15.91 33.61
#